data_AF-A0A814AL24-F1
#
_entry.id   AF-A0A814AL24-F1
#
_cell.length_a   1.000
_cell.length_b   1.000
_cell.length_c   1.000
_cell.angle_alpha   90.00
_cell.angle_beta   90.00
_cell.angle_gamma   90.00
#
_symmetry.space_group_name_H-M   'P 1'
#
loop_
_entity.id
_entity.type
_entity.pdbx_description
1 polymer ?
#
loop_
_entity_poly.entity_id
_entity_poly.type
_entity_poly.pdbx_seq_one_letter_code
_entity_poly.pdbx_strand_id
1 'polypeptide(L)'
;MAKQSVFRGLQQLRSYLTSLEGSNKSIFILFTGDKNEQDGSSWCPDCNVADPVIHKSLNLLSEDSEFITCYVGDRPTWKNPQNEFRMDKDIQLKCIPTLMQWKKNKVLREEQCADESLVEMLFEN
;
A
#
# COMPACT_ATOMS: atom_id res chain seq x y z
N MET A 1 10.55 -7.00 13.92
CA MET A 1 9.41 -6.29 13.27
C MET A 1 9.68 -6.18 11.77
N ALA A 2 8.64 -6.21 10.92
CA ALA A 2 8.79 -6.04 9.47
C ALA A 2 9.51 -4.75 9.09
N LYS A 3 10.32 -4.82 8.02
CA LYS A 3 10.96 -3.62 7.46
C LYS A 3 9.90 -2.73 6.81
N GLN A 4 9.89 -1.45 7.16
CA GLN A 4 8.98 -0.46 6.59
C GLN A 4 9.72 0.41 5.58
N SER A 5 9.10 0.70 4.44
CA SER A 5 9.68 1.55 3.39
C SER A 5 8.60 2.41 2.75
N VAL A 6 8.99 3.58 2.26
CA VAL A 6 8.08 4.57 1.70
C VAL A 6 8.58 4.99 0.32
N PHE A 7 7.70 4.97 -0.67
CA PHE A 7 7.99 5.39 -2.04
C PHE A 7 6.93 6.34 -2.57
N ARG A 8 7.32 7.23 -3.47
CA ARG A 8 6.43 8.13 -4.20
C ARG A 8 6.56 7.83 -5.69
N GLY A 9 5.49 7.33 -6.30
CA GLY A 9 5.49 6.92 -7.71
C GLY A 9 5.98 5.49 -7.98
N LEU A 10 5.59 4.98 -9.14
CA LEU A 10 5.75 3.59 -9.55
C LEU A 10 7.21 3.22 -9.82
N GLN A 11 8.00 4.14 -10.40
CA GLN A 11 9.39 3.86 -10.75
C GLN A 11 10.22 3.47 -9.51
N GLN A 12 10.09 4.23 -8.43
CA GLN A 12 10.81 3.97 -7.18
C GLN A 12 10.36 2.65 -6.55
N LEU A 13 9.05 2.41 -6.52
CA LEU A 13 8.47 1.15 -6.05
C LEU A 13 9.04 -0.03 -6.85
N ARG A 14 9.06 0.06 -8.19
CA ARG A 14 9.55 -1.01 -9.07
C ARG A 14 11.02 -1.32 -8.83
N SER A 15 11.89 -0.31 -8.75
CA SER A 15 13.31 -0.53 -8.45
C SER A 15 13.50 -1.27 -7.13
N TYR A 16 12.70 -0.94 -6.10
CA TYR A 16 12.77 -1.64 -4.82
C TYR A 16 12.24 -3.08 -4.90
N LEU A 17 11.09 -3.29 -5.54
CA LEU A 17 10.54 -4.64 -5.74
C LEU A 17 11.49 -5.55 -6.51
N THR A 18 12.19 -5.04 -7.53
CA THR A 18 13.24 -5.76 -8.24
C THR A 18 14.39 -6.16 -7.31
N SER A 19 14.81 -5.28 -6.39
CA SER A 19 15.86 -5.60 -5.41
C SER A 19 15.46 -6.71 -4.41
N LEU A 20 14.16 -6.95 -4.26
CA LEU A 20 13.61 -8.00 -3.39
C LEU A 20 13.33 -9.31 -4.13
N GLU A 21 13.52 -9.37 -5.46
CA GLU A 21 13.29 -10.59 -6.22
C GLU A 21 14.23 -11.71 -5.81
N GLY A 22 13.68 -12.92 -5.71
CA GLY A 22 14.40 -14.09 -5.20
C GLY A 22 14.51 -14.15 -3.67
N SER A 23 14.05 -13.13 -2.94
CA SER A 23 13.90 -13.24 -1.49
C SER A 23 12.67 -14.07 -1.11
N ASN A 24 12.73 -14.76 0.03
CA ASN A 24 11.58 -15.47 0.61
C ASN A 24 10.66 -14.54 1.44
N LYS A 25 10.80 -13.22 1.26
CA LYS A 25 10.09 -12.24 2.08
C LYS A 25 8.63 -12.10 1.67
N SER A 26 7.76 -11.90 2.64
CA SER A 26 6.37 -11.50 2.39
C SER A 26 6.30 -9.99 2.20
N ILE A 27 5.86 -9.54 1.03
CA ILE A 27 5.83 -8.12 0.70
C ILE A 27 4.38 -7.64 0.70
N PHE A 28 4.09 -6.62 1.51
CA PHE A 28 2.80 -5.97 1.61
C PHE A 28 2.94 -4.52 1.15
N ILE A 29 2.04 -4.08 0.28
CA ILE A 29 2.08 -2.75 -0.33
C ILE A 29 0.76 -2.05 -0.06
N LEU A 30 0.81 -0.93 0.67
CA LEU A 30 -0.28 0.02 0.84
C LEU A 30 -0.14 1.12 -0.22
N PHE A 31 -1.07 1.17 -1.17
CA PHE A 31 -1.22 2.30 -2.08
C PHE A 31 -2.16 3.33 -1.47
N THR A 32 -1.68 4.56 -1.29
CA THR A 32 -2.41 5.63 -0.59
C THR A 32 -2.17 6.99 -1.25
N GLY A 33 -3.05 7.95 -1.00
CA GLY A 33 -2.92 9.32 -1.54
C GLY A 33 -1.88 10.13 -0.75
N ASP A 34 -1.19 11.04 -1.44
CA ASP A 34 -0.22 11.95 -0.82
C ASP A 34 -0.77 12.62 0.46
N LYS A 35 0.09 12.65 1.49
CA LYS A 35 -0.17 13.36 2.75
C LYS A 35 0.24 14.82 2.63
N ASN A 36 -0.58 15.71 3.19
CA ASN A 36 -0.27 17.11 3.41
C ASN A 36 0.87 17.20 4.44
N GLU A 37 1.90 18.00 4.14
CA GLU A 37 3.08 18.15 4.99
C GLU A 37 2.80 18.85 6.32
N GLN A 38 1.70 19.62 6.42
CA GLN A 38 1.36 20.39 7.62
C GLN A 38 0.71 19.54 8.70
N ASP A 39 -0.25 18.68 8.33
CA ASP A 39 -1.07 17.92 9.27
C ASP A 39 -0.93 16.39 9.11
N GLY A 40 -0.17 15.93 8.11
CA GLY A 40 0.02 14.51 7.83
C GLY A 40 -1.22 13.82 7.28
N SER A 41 -2.29 14.56 6.95
CA SER A 41 -3.53 13.99 6.43
C SER A 41 -3.43 13.75 4.93
N SER A 42 -3.95 12.61 4.46
CA SER A 42 -4.15 12.36 3.04
C SER A 42 -5.31 13.21 2.51
N TRP A 43 -5.21 13.65 1.25
CA TRP A 43 -6.35 14.27 0.55
C TRP A 43 -7.52 13.29 0.33
N CYS A 44 -7.29 11.98 0.52
CA CYS A 44 -8.30 10.93 0.43
C CYS A 44 -8.86 10.61 1.83
N PRO A 45 -10.16 10.85 2.08
CA PRO A 45 -10.78 10.55 3.36
C PRO A 45 -10.65 9.07 3.78
N ASP A 46 -10.88 8.14 2.86
CA ASP A 46 -10.78 6.70 3.15
C ASP A 46 -9.35 6.29 3.52
N CYS A 47 -8.34 6.92 2.91
CA CYS A 47 -6.95 6.70 3.29
C CYS A 47 -6.70 7.13 4.75
N ASN A 48 -7.28 8.25 5.20
CA ASN A 48 -7.14 8.70 6.59
C ASN A 48 -7.81 7.77 7.59
N VAL A 49 -8.92 7.13 7.20
CA VAL A 49 -9.62 6.15 8.05
C VAL A 49 -8.85 4.83 8.12
N ALA A 50 -8.30 4.37 7.00
CA ALA A 50 -7.57 3.10 6.93
C ALA A 50 -6.16 3.15 7.55
N ASP A 51 -5.45 4.29 7.43
CA ASP A 51 -4.07 4.46 7.91
C ASP A 51 -3.87 3.99 9.38
N PRO A 52 -4.65 4.45 10.38
CA PRO A 52 -4.47 3.99 11.75
C PRO A 52 -4.78 2.50 11.95
N VAL A 53 -5.75 1.95 11.21
CA VAL A 53 -6.12 0.53 11.30
C VAL A 53 -4.96 -0.35 10.80
N ILE A 54 -4.44 -0.05 9.61
CA ILE A 54 -3.33 -0.79 9.01
C ILE A 54 -2.07 -0.68 9.87
N HIS A 55 -1.73 0.53 10.31
CA HIS A 55 -0.53 0.75 11.11
C HIS A 55 -0.59 0.08 12.48
N LYS A 56 -1.78 -0.03 13.09
CA LYS A 56 -1.98 -0.77 14.35
C LYS A 56 -1.67 -2.26 14.19
N SER A 57 -2.02 -2.87 13.05
CA SER A 57 -1.84 -4.30 12.80
C SER A 57 -0.43 -4.68 12.29
N LEU A 58 0.48 -3.72 12.05
CA LEU A 58 1.83 -4.03 11.54
C LEU A 58 2.67 -4.89 12.48
N ASN A 59 2.32 -4.95 13.77
CA ASN A 59 2.94 -5.82 14.75
C ASN A 59 2.73 -7.31 14.45
N LEU A 60 1.73 -7.67 13.64
CA LEU A 60 1.46 -9.05 13.21
C LEU A 60 2.41 -9.51 12.10
N LEU A 61 3.08 -8.58 11.41
CA LEU A 61 4.02 -8.91 10.36
C LEU A 61 5.33 -9.46 10.94
N SER A 62 5.78 -10.59 10.39
CA SER A 62 7.06 -11.21 10.75
C SER A 62 8.27 -10.36 10.33
N GLU A 63 9.45 -10.67 10.87
CA GLU A 63 10.71 -9.99 10.49
C GLU A 63 11.12 -10.25 9.04
N ASP A 64 10.64 -11.36 8.46
CA ASP A 64 10.78 -11.72 7.05
C ASP A 64 9.74 -11.02 6.15
N SER A 65 9.09 -9.97 6.66
CA SER A 65 8.12 -9.18 5.89
C SER A 65 8.65 -7.78 5.55
N GLU A 66 8.22 -7.27 4.40
CA GLU A 66 8.41 -5.90 3.95
C GLU A 66 7.04 -5.23 3.89
N PHE A 67 6.86 -4.14 4.61
CA PHE A 67 5.68 -3.29 4.49
C PHE A 67 6.04 -2.00 3.75
N ILE A 68 5.36 -1.75 2.64
CA ILE A 68 5.67 -0.66 1.73
C ILE A 68 4.48 0.28 1.66
N THR A 69 4.66 1.55 2.05
CA THR A 69 3.70 2.61 1.74
C THR A 69 4.09 3.25 0.41
N CYS A 70 3.22 3.15 -0.58
CA CYS A 70 3.40 3.76 -1.89
C CYS A 70 2.37 4.88 -2.11
N TYR A 71 2.88 6.10 -2.24
CA TYR A 71 2.06 7.26 -2.54
C TYR A 71 1.80 7.36 -4.05
N VAL A 72 0.51 7.47 -4.41
CA VAL A 72 0.05 7.50 -5.81
C VAL A 72 0.06 8.91 -6.43
N GLY A 73 0.47 9.92 -5.67
CA GLY A 73 0.45 11.32 -6.06
C GLY A 73 -0.73 12.09 -5.47
N ASP A 74 -0.89 13.32 -5.96
CA ASP A 74 -2.00 14.19 -5.62
C ASP A 74 -3.34 13.72 -6.23
N ARG A 75 -4.44 14.32 -5.78
CA ARG A 75 -5.78 13.95 -6.23
C ARG A 75 -5.98 14.08 -7.75
N PRO A 76 -5.52 15.16 -8.43
CA PRO A 76 -5.56 15.24 -9.89
C PRO A 76 -4.78 14.12 -10.60
N THR A 77 -3.56 13.82 -10.15
CA THR A 77 -2.71 12.77 -10.73
C THR A 77 -3.36 11.40 -10.60
N TRP A 78 -3.98 11.10 -9.44
CA TRP A 78 -4.68 9.84 -9.22
C TRP A 78 -5.96 9.69 -10.05
N LYS A 79 -6.71 10.78 -10.23
CA LYS A 79 -7.96 10.79 -11.01
C LYS A 79 -7.73 10.61 -12.50
N ASN A 80 -6.52 10.86 -13.00
CA ASN A 80 -6.18 10.61 -14.39
C ASN A 80 -6.32 9.11 -14.72
N PRO A 81 -7.15 8.70 -15.70
CA PRO A 81 -7.24 7.30 -16.12
C PRO A 81 -5.91 6.72 -16.62
N GLN A 82 -5.00 7.58 -17.11
CA GLN A 82 -3.64 7.22 -17.53
C GLN A 82 -2.63 7.24 -16.38
N ASN A 83 -3.08 7.32 -15.13
CA ASN A 83 -2.20 7.18 -13.97
C ASN A 83 -1.42 5.86 -14.05
N GLU A 84 -0.11 5.93 -13.80
CA GLU A 84 0.82 4.80 -13.98
C GLU A 84 0.39 3.55 -13.19
N PHE A 85 -0.15 3.72 -11.97
CA PHE A 85 -0.61 2.59 -11.15
C PHE A 85 -1.87 1.91 -11.71
N ARG A 86 -2.72 2.66 -12.41
CA ARG A 86 -3.93 2.12 -13.07
C ARG A 86 -3.56 1.30 -14.31
N MET A 87 -2.55 1.77 -15.04
CA MET A 87 -2.11 1.19 -16.31
C MET A 87 -1.08 0.06 -16.14
N ASP A 88 -0.43 -0.02 -14.97
CA ASP A 88 0.54 -1.04 -14.66
C ASP A 88 -0.09 -2.44 -14.68
N LYS A 89 0.55 -3.38 -15.38
CA LYS A 89 -0.01 -4.72 -15.65
C LYS A 89 -0.05 -5.64 -14.43
N ASP A 90 0.83 -5.43 -13.46
CA ASP A 90 0.90 -6.27 -12.26
C ASP A 90 0.07 -5.68 -11.11
N ILE A 91 -0.02 -4.35 -11.04
CA ILE A 91 -0.73 -3.64 -9.97
C ILE A 91 -2.20 -3.40 -10.34
N GLN A 92 -2.48 -2.87 -11.54
CA GLN A 92 -3.81 -2.53 -12.05
C GLN A 92 -4.72 -1.88 -11.00
N LEU A 93 -4.23 -0.81 -10.38
CA LEU A 93 -4.90 -0.20 -9.23
C LEU A 93 -6.26 0.38 -9.63
N LYS A 94 -7.33 0.01 -8.91
CA LYS A 94 -8.70 0.46 -9.19
C LYS A 94 -9.12 1.63 -8.33
N CYS A 95 -8.75 1.58 -7.05
CA CYS A 95 -9.13 2.52 -6.00
C CYS A 95 -7.98 2.68 -5.00
N ILE A 96 -8.07 3.70 -4.16
CA ILE A 96 -7.22 3.88 -2.97
C ILE A 96 -8.13 4.14 -1.76
N PRO A 97 -7.73 3.77 -0.54
CA PRO A 97 -6.55 2.95 -0.23
C PRO A 97 -6.70 1.53 -0.80
N THR A 98 -5.58 0.92 -1.18
CA THR A 98 -5.53 -0.51 -1.52
C THR A 98 -4.34 -1.13 -0.80
N LEU A 99 -4.59 -2.17 -0.02
CA LEU A 99 -3.56 -2.97 0.65
C LEU A 99 -3.43 -4.32 -0.07
N MET A 100 -2.24 -4.60 -0.60
CA MET A 100 -1.97 -5.75 -1.44
C MET A 100 -0.83 -6.58 -0.87
N GLN A 101 -0.98 -7.90 -0.86
CA GLN A 101 0.17 -8.80 -0.71
C GLN A 101 0.77 -9.04 -2.10
N TRP A 102 1.99 -8.57 -2.34
CA TRP A 102 2.64 -8.57 -3.65
C TRP A 102 2.82 -9.99 -4.22
N LYS A 103 2.56 -10.17 -5.52
CA LYS A 103 2.57 -11.47 -6.22
C LYS A 103 1.65 -12.54 -5.59
N LYS A 104 0.68 -12.13 -4.76
CA LYS A 104 -0.38 -12.99 -4.21
C LYS A 104 -1.74 -12.41 -4.64
N ASN A 105 -2.75 -13.27 -4.73
CA ASN A 105 -4.13 -12.86 -5.06
C ASN A 105 -4.90 -12.29 -3.85
N LYS A 106 -4.20 -11.73 -2.85
CA LYS A 106 -4.82 -11.15 -1.65
C LYS A 106 -4.74 -9.62 -1.70
N VAL A 107 -5.89 -8.96 -1.76
CA VAL A 107 -6.02 -7.51 -1.90
C VAL A 107 -7.24 -7.03 -1.10
N LEU A 108 -7.06 -6.00 -0.28
CA LEU A 108 -8.12 -5.22 0.36
C LEU A 108 -8.23 -3.85 -0.32
N ARG A 109 -9.44 -3.35 -0.47
CA ARG A 109 -9.74 -2.09 -1.16
C ARG A 109 -10.69 -1.23 -0.34
N GLU A 110 -10.46 0.09 -0.38
CA GLU A 110 -11.37 1.11 0.17
C GLU A 110 -11.75 0.80 1.62
N GLU A 111 -13.03 0.56 1.90
CA GLU A 111 -13.56 0.23 3.23
C GLU A 111 -12.92 -1.01 3.87
N GLN A 112 -12.49 -1.98 3.07
CA GLN A 112 -11.84 -3.20 3.57
C GLN A 112 -10.49 -2.89 4.22
N CYS A 113 -9.83 -1.80 3.81
CA CYS A 113 -8.59 -1.35 4.43
C CYS A 113 -8.81 -0.74 5.82
N ALA A 114 -10.05 -0.39 6.16
CA ALA A 114 -10.45 0.14 7.46
C ALA A 114 -11.08 -0.93 8.38
N ASP A 115 -11.23 -2.17 7.89
CA ASP A 115 -11.70 -3.29 8.68
C ASP A 115 -10.48 -3.99 9.33
N GLU A 116 -10.34 -3.83 10.64
CA GLU A 116 -9.23 -4.40 11.41
C GLU A 116 -9.14 -5.91 11.23
N SER A 117 -10.25 -6.65 11.26
CA SER A 117 -10.24 -8.10 11.11
C SER A 117 -9.78 -8.53 9.71
N LEU A 118 -10.18 -7.82 8.65
CA LEU A 118 -9.69 -8.10 7.30
C LEU A 118 -8.19 -7.82 7.15
N VAL A 119 -7.72 -6.72 7.75
CA VAL A 119 -6.30 -6.34 7.73
C VAL A 119 -5.46 -7.37 8.49
N GLU A 120 -5.90 -7.77 9.68
CA GLU A 120 -5.25 -8.82 10.47
C GLU A 120 -5.19 -10.13 9.69
N MET A 121 -6.30 -10.60 9.11
CA MET A 121 -6.34 -11.80 8.26
C MET A 121 -5.45 -11.71 7.00
N LEU A 122 -5.14 -10.50 6.52
CA LEU A 122 -4.21 -10.34 5.41
C LEU A 122 -2.75 -10.48 5.87
N PHE A 123 -2.43 -9.92 7.04
CA PHE A 123 -1.08 -9.93 7.61
C PHE A 123 -0.73 -11.28 8.25
N GLU A 124 -1.71 -11.94 8.84
CA GLU A 124 -1.63 -13.30 9.33
C GLU A 124 -1.72 -14.27 8.14
N ASN A 125 -0.57 -14.84 7.80
CA ASN A 125 -0.47 -16.02 6.97
C ASN A 125 -0.24 -17.25 7.86
#